data_AF-A0AAJ1ALI0-F1
#
_entry.id   AF-A0AAJ1ALI0-F1
#
_cell.length_a   1.000
_cell.length_b   1.000
_cell.length_c   1.000
_cell.angle_alpha   90.00
_cell.angle_beta   90.00
_cell.angle_gamma   90.00
#
_symmetry.space_group_name_H-M   'P 1'
#
loop_
_entity.id
_entity.type
_entity.pdbx_description
1 polymer ?
#
loop_
_entity_poly.entity_id
_entity_poly.type
_entity_poly.pdbx_seq_one_letter_code
_entity_poly.pdbx_strand_id
1 'polypeptide(L)'
;MLLSTIMLSGGAAYAASGKDCSQVPTHSALQAALETARAAANGGFNLDMWGTIVNRDGIVCAVAFTGADRGSQWPGSRVISAQKANTANAFSLPGLALSTANLWAAVQPGGSLYGLQHSNPVDTEEAYSGSASKFGTSKDPLVGGRMGGVNVFGGGLALYNSSHVLVGAIGVSGDTSCADHNIAWRTRHALNMDFVTAGVGADATRPDNINYQTIVASP
;
A
#
# COMPACT_ATOMS: atom_id res chain seq x y z
N MET A 1 27.87 33.08 -37.90
CA MET A 1 26.59 32.99 -37.18
C MET A 1 26.09 31.55 -37.26
N LEU A 2 26.39 30.73 -36.26
CA LEU A 2 25.67 29.47 -36.02
C LEU A 2 25.11 29.58 -34.59
N LEU A 3 23.79 29.70 -34.47
CA LEU A 3 23.10 29.58 -33.19
C LEU A 3 23.03 28.09 -32.84
N SER A 4 23.79 27.68 -31.82
CA SER A 4 23.63 26.35 -31.20
C SER A 4 22.49 26.43 -30.19
N THR A 5 21.36 25.83 -30.53
CA THR A 5 20.22 25.64 -29.63
C THR A 5 20.55 24.52 -28.64
N ILE A 6 20.80 24.88 -27.38
CA ILE A 6 20.92 23.91 -26.29
C ILE A 6 19.51 23.48 -25.90
N MET A 7 19.11 22.26 -26.26
CA MET A 7 17.93 21.62 -25.67
C MET A 7 18.28 21.17 -24.26
N LEU A 8 17.73 21.84 -23.23
CA LEU A 8 17.69 21.26 -21.89
C LEU A 8 16.61 20.17 -21.89
N SER A 9 17.03 18.91 -22.02
CA SER A 9 16.21 17.78 -21.63
C SER A 9 16.01 17.84 -20.11
N GLY A 10 14.80 18.21 -19.68
CA GLY A 10 14.40 18.16 -18.27
C GLY A 10 14.37 16.72 -17.80
N GLY A 11 15.50 16.22 -17.30
CA GLY A 11 15.53 15.00 -16.51
C GLY A 11 14.67 15.19 -15.27
N ALA A 12 13.80 14.23 -14.97
CA ALA A 12 13.04 14.20 -13.74
C ALA A 12 14.02 14.35 -12.56
N ALA A 13 13.90 15.44 -11.83
CA ALA A 13 14.68 15.68 -10.61
C ALA A 13 14.19 14.71 -9.53
N TYR A 14 14.75 13.50 -9.51
CA TYR A 14 14.61 12.58 -8.38
C TYR A 14 15.51 13.06 -7.24
N ALA A 15 15.03 14.03 -6.47
CA ALA A 15 15.42 14.25 -5.08
C ALA A 15 14.53 15.32 -4.43
N ALA A 16 13.23 15.04 -4.27
CA ALA A 16 12.53 15.53 -3.09
C ALA A 16 13.10 14.73 -1.89
N SER A 17 13.25 15.35 -0.71
CA SER A 17 13.75 14.63 0.46
C SER A 17 12.96 13.33 0.63
N GLY A 18 13.61 12.19 0.83
CA GLY A 18 12.92 10.88 0.83
C GLY A 18 11.74 10.78 1.80
N LYS A 19 11.63 11.69 2.78
CA LYS A 19 10.56 11.80 3.78
C LYS A 19 9.39 12.71 3.37
N ASP A 20 9.28 13.14 2.11
CA ASP A 20 8.15 13.97 1.67
C ASP A 20 6.86 13.14 1.64
N CYS A 21 5.92 13.50 2.52
CA CYS A 21 4.58 12.90 2.62
C CYS A 21 3.48 13.85 2.13
N SER A 22 3.83 14.97 1.47
CA SER A 22 2.86 15.99 1.02
C SER A 22 1.90 15.49 -0.06
N GLN A 23 2.31 14.46 -0.82
CA GLN A 23 1.54 13.90 -1.93
C GLN A 23 0.62 12.73 -1.53
N VAL A 24 0.66 12.30 -0.27
CA VAL A 24 -0.15 11.18 0.22
C VAL A 24 -1.08 11.63 1.36
N PRO A 25 -2.17 10.89 1.64
CA PRO A 25 -3.12 11.30 2.67
C PRO A 25 -2.51 11.39 4.07
N THR A 26 -3.05 12.30 4.88
CA THR A 26 -2.65 12.50 6.27
C THR A 26 -3.12 11.35 7.17
N HIS A 27 -2.55 11.26 8.39
CA HIS A 27 -2.99 10.32 9.42
C HIS A 27 -4.50 10.40 9.71
N SER A 28 -5.04 11.60 9.90
CA SER A 28 -6.47 11.79 10.18
C SER A 28 -7.36 11.39 9.01
N ALA A 29 -6.94 11.68 7.78
CA ALA A 29 -7.66 11.27 6.57
C ALA A 29 -7.66 9.74 6.43
N LEU A 30 -6.50 9.10 6.64
CA LEU A 30 -6.39 7.64 6.65
C LEU A 30 -7.31 7.02 7.69
N GLN A 31 -7.29 7.51 8.93
CA GLN A 31 -8.08 6.94 10.01
C GLN A 31 -9.59 7.01 9.69
N ALA A 32 -10.10 8.18 9.29
CA ALA A 32 -11.51 8.36 8.97
C ALA A 32 -11.96 7.50 7.78
N ALA A 33 -11.14 7.42 6.73
CA ALA A 33 -11.43 6.59 5.56
C ALA A 33 -11.41 5.10 5.91
N LEU A 34 -10.46 4.67 6.75
CA LEU A 34 -10.31 3.29 7.18
C LEU A 34 -11.48 2.84 8.07
N GLU A 35 -11.91 3.67 9.02
CA GLU A 35 -13.08 3.43 9.87
C GLU A 35 -14.36 3.29 9.02
N THR A 36 -14.54 4.20 8.05
CA THR A 36 -15.68 4.16 7.11
C THR A 36 -15.65 2.88 6.27
N ALA A 37 -14.48 2.50 5.73
CA ALA A 37 -14.32 1.29 4.94
C ALA A 37 -14.57 0.02 5.75
N ARG A 38 -14.05 -0.05 6.98
CA ARG A 38 -14.22 -1.18 7.91
C ARG A 38 -15.68 -1.39 8.31
N ALA A 39 -16.51 -0.35 8.31
CA ALA A 39 -17.93 -0.46 8.63
C ALA A 39 -18.78 -1.08 7.50
N ALA A 40 -18.23 -1.24 6.28
CA ALA A 40 -18.92 -1.87 5.18
C ALA A 40 -18.96 -3.40 5.28
N ALA A 41 -19.82 -4.03 4.48
CA ALA A 41 -19.80 -5.49 4.29
C ALA A 41 -18.57 -5.90 3.45
N ASN A 42 -17.51 -6.33 4.12
CA ASN A 42 -16.22 -6.69 3.50
C ASN A 42 -15.97 -8.21 3.43
N GLY A 43 -16.88 -9.01 3.99
CA GLY A 43 -16.65 -10.43 4.25
C GLY A 43 -15.72 -10.64 5.45
N GLY A 44 -15.27 -11.88 5.66
CA GLY A 44 -14.34 -12.21 6.74
C GLY A 44 -14.98 -12.19 8.13
N PHE A 45 -14.17 -11.81 9.11
CA PHE A 45 -14.50 -11.86 10.55
C PHE A 45 -15.09 -10.54 11.08
N ASN A 46 -15.10 -9.48 10.27
CA ASN A 46 -15.56 -8.15 10.65
C ASN A 46 -14.77 -7.58 11.83
N LEU A 47 -13.44 -7.72 11.79
CA LEU A 47 -12.53 -7.25 12.84
C LEU A 47 -12.09 -5.80 12.63
N ASP A 48 -11.49 -5.22 13.68
CA ASP A 48 -10.80 -3.95 13.56
C ASP A 48 -9.45 -4.09 12.86
N MET A 49 -9.02 -3.01 12.22
CA MET A 49 -7.94 -3.04 11.23
C MET A 49 -6.80 -2.11 11.58
N TRP A 50 -5.61 -2.46 11.09
CA TRP A 50 -4.49 -1.53 10.91
C TRP A 50 -4.45 -1.05 9.46
N GLY A 51 -4.13 0.22 9.27
CA GLY A 51 -3.86 0.82 7.97
C GLY A 51 -2.54 1.58 7.97
N THR A 52 -1.79 1.47 6.88
CA THR A 52 -0.51 2.16 6.69
C THR A 52 -0.45 2.82 5.32
N ILE A 53 0.03 4.06 5.25
CA ILE A 53 0.35 4.76 4.01
C ILE A 53 1.86 4.91 3.90
N VAL A 54 2.40 4.64 2.71
CA VAL A 54 3.78 4.97 2.33
C VAL A 54 3.79 5.94 1.16
N ASN A 55 4.80 6.81 1.08
CA ASN A 55 5.07 7.60 -0.12
C ASN A 55 5.75 6.76 -1.21
N ARG A 56 6.03 7.37 -2.37
CA ARG A 56 6.68 6.70 -3.51
C ARG A 56 8.05 6.10 -3.18
N ASP A 57 8.79 6.69 -2.24
CA ASP A 57 10.10 6.22 -1.79
C ASP A 57 10.03 5.14 -0.69
N GLY A 58 8.83 4.64 -0.38
CA GLY A 58 8.58 3.62 0.63
C GLY A 58 8.67 4.11 2.08
N ILE A 59 8.72 5.43 2.30
CA ILE A 59 8.67 5.99 3.66
C ILE A 59 7.24 5.93 4.18
N VAL A 60 7.09 5.38 5.39
CA VAL A 60 5.81 5.36 6.09
C VAL A 60 5.43 6.79 6.48
N CYS A 61 4.27 7.23 6.01
CA CYS A 61 3.73 8.57 6.24
C CYS A 61 2.61 8.60 7.28
N ALA A 62 1.87 7.50 7.43
CA ALA A 62 0.83 7.37 8.43
C ALA A 62 0.59 5.90 8.80
N VAL A 63 0.29 5.66 10.07
CA VAL A 63 -0.23 4.39 10.58
C VAL A 63 -1.45 4.71 11.43
N ALA A 64 -2.57 4.06 11.17
CA ALA A 64 -3.82 4.25 11.90
C ALA A 64 -4.51 2.91 12.19
N PHE A 65 -5.52 2.94 13.05
CA PHE A 65 -6.37 1.79 13.33
C PHE A 65 -7.84 2.19 13.47
N THR A 66 -8.76 1.21 13.47
CA THR A 66 -10.21 1.46 13.55
C THR A 66 -10.84 1.23 14.92
N GLY A 67 -10.25 0.39 15.77
CA GLY A 67 -10.80 0.07 17.08
C GLY A 67 -10.58 1.18 18.12
N ALA A 68 -11.13 0.99 19.31
CA ALA A 68 -11.07 1.99 20.38
C ALA A 68 -9.63 2.24 20.87
N ASP A 69 -8.78 1.21 20.84
CA ASP A 69 -7.36 1.32 21.14
C ASP A 69 -6.53 0.33 20.32
N ARG A 70 -5.20 0.43 20.42
CA ARG A 70 -4.24 -0.39 19.66
C ARG A 70 -4.39 -1.91 19.82
N GLY A 71 -5.07 -2.36 20.88
CA GLY A 71 -5.32 -3.77 21.20
C GLY A 71 -6.67 -4.30 20.70
N SER A 72 -7.54 -3.44 20.15
CA SER A 72 -8.84 -3.86 19.58
C SER A 72 -8.69 -4.66 18.28
N GLN A 73 -7.57 -4.48 17.59
CA GLN A 73 -7.19 -5.17 16.36
C GLN A 73 -5.97 -6.07 16.62
N TRP A 74 -5.72 -7.06 15.76
CA TRP A 74 -4.59 -7.97 15.93
C TRP A 74 -3.24 -7.22 16.01
N PRO A 75 -2.46 -7.36 17.09
CA PRO A 75 -1.22 -6.59 17.24
C PRO A 75 -0.18 -6.84 16.13
N GLY A 76 -0.13 -8.07 15.60
CA GLY A 76 0.76 -8.43 14.49
C GLY A 76 0.43 -7.73 13.18
N SER A 77 -0.80 -7.23 13.03
CA SER A 77 -1.26 -6.63 11.76
C SER A 77 -0.68 -5.25 11.49
N ARG A 78 -0.14 -4.52 12.48
CA ARG A 78 0.53 -3.22 12.26
C ARG A 78 1.72 -3.33 11.29
N VAL A 79 2.56 -4.34 11.49
CA VAL A 79 3.73 -4.58 10.63
C VAL A 79 3.29 -5.14 9.28
N ILE A 80 2.28 -6.01 9.26
CA ILE A 80 1.74 -6.59 8.02
C ILE A 80 1.10 -5.49 7.14
N SER A 81 0.35 -4.54 7.70
CA SER A 81 -0.22 -3.43 6.93
C SER A 81 0.87 -2.57 6.30
N ALA A 82 1.94 -2.27 7.05
CA ALA A 82 3.09 -1.54 6.51
C ALA A 82 3.82 -2.32 5.41
N GLN A 83 3.98 -3.63 5.59
CA GLN A 83 4.62 -4.50 4.59
C GLN A 83 3.80 -4.61 3.30
N LYS A 84 2.47 -4.69 3.40
CA LYS A 84 1.56 -4.65 2.25
C LYS A 84 1.62 -3.32 1.52
N ALA A 85 1.68 -2.20 2.24
CA ALA A 85 1.86 -0.87 1.65
C ALA A 85 3.21 -0.80 0.90
N ASN A 86 4.30 -1.23 1.54
CA ASN A 86 5.62 -1.30 0.93
C ASN A 86 5.61 -2.13 -0.36
N THR A 87 4.97 -3.30 -0.33
CA THR A 87 4.89 -4.20 -1.49
C THR A 87 4.14 -3.57 -2.66
N ALA A 88 2.94 -3.02 -2.40
CA ALA A 88 2.15 -2.39 -3.45
C ALA A 88 2.86 -1.18 -4.07
N ASN A 89 3.60 -0.41 -3.26
CA ASN A 89 4.46 0.67 -3.76
C ASN A 89 5.63 0.11 -4.59
N ALA A 90 6.30 -0.93 -4.13
CA ALA A 90 7.51 -1.46 -4.77
C ALA A 90 7.25 -2.06 -6.16
N PHE A 91 6.09 -2.71 -6.36
CA PHE A 91 5.80 -3.45 -7.58
C PHE A 91 4.77 -2.78 -8.51
N SER A 92 4.23 -1.61 -8.14
CA SER A 92 3.40 -0.83 -9.05
C SER A 92 4.22 0.20 -9.84
N LEU A 93 3.79 0.43 -11.08
CA LEU A 93 4.33 1.41 -12.03
C LEU A 93 3.20 2.30 -12.58
N PRO A 94 3.49 3.50 -13.11
CA PRO A 94 2.47 4.39 -13.67
C PRO A 94 1.48 3.77 -14.68
N GLY A 95 1.89 2.71 -15.39
CA GLY A 95 1.06 1.97 -16.35
C GLY A 95 0.81 0.50 -15.96
N LEU A 96 1.13 0.10 -14.73
CA LEU A 96 0.93 -1.27 -14.24
C LEU A 96 0.71 -1.23 -12.72
N ALA A 97 -0.53 -1.15 -12.29
CA ALA A 97 -0.90 -1.32 -10.89
C ALA A 97 -0.93 -2.82 -10.53
N LEU A 98 -0.23 -3.16 -9.44
CA LEU A 98 -0.23 -4.50 -8.85
C LEU A 98 -0.61 -4.40 -7.39
N SER A 99 -1.78 -4.92 -7.04
CA SER A 99 -2.13 -5.14 -5.64
C SER A 99 -1.35 -6.33 -5.09
N THR A 100 -1.21 -6.40 -3.76
CA THR A 100 -0.61 -7.58 -3.11
C THR A 100 -1.43 -8.85 -3.35
N ALA A 101 -2.73 -8.73 -3.66
CA ALA A 101 -3.56 -9.87 -4.04
C ALA A 101 -3.19 -10.43 -5.42
N ASN A 102 -2.79 -9.57 -6.37
CA ASN A 102 -2.40 -10.02 -7.71
C ASN A 102 -1.11 -10.85 -7.71
N LEU A 103 -0.22 -10.60 -6.74
CA LEU A 103 1.04 -11.33 -6.62
C LEU A 103 0.84 -12.81 -6.25
N TRP A 104 -0.26 -13.17 -5.57
CA TRP A 104 -0.48 -14.53 -5.06
C TRP A 104 -0.29 -15.61 -6.12
N ALA A 105 -0.81 -15.39 -7.34
CA ALA A 105 -0.74 -16.39 -8.41
C ALA A 105 0.70 -16.62 -8.91
N ALA A 106 1.48 -15.56 -9.06
CA ALA A 106 2.84 -15.62 -9.60
C ALA A 106 3.86 -16.25 -8.63
N VAL A 107 3.54 -16.27 -7.33
CA VAL A 107 4.45 -16.75 -6.28
C VAL A 107 4.12 -18.17 -5.78
N GLN A 108 3.15 -18.86 -6.38
CA GLN A 108 2.89 -20.28 -6.11
C GLN A 108 4.03 -21.15 -6.68
N PRO A 109 4.26 -22.38 -6.15
CA PRO A 109 5.23 -23.31 -6.74
C PRO A 109 5.04 -23.47 -8.26
N GLY A 110 6.10 -23.24 -9.03
CA GLY A 110 6.07 -23.26 -10.50
C GLY A 110 5.71 -21.92 -11.16
N GLY A 111 5.31 -20.90 -10.40
CA GLY A 111 5.11 -19.54 -10.89
C GLY A 111 6.41 -18.78 -11.13
N SER A 112 6.38 -17.78 -12.02
CA SER A 112 7.57 -17.01 -12.44
C SER A 112 8.24 -16.22 -11.31
N LEU A 113 7.47 -15.88 -10.27
CA LEU A 113 7.91 -15.12 -9.09
C LEU A 113 7.93 -15.98 -7.83
N TYR A 114 7.99 -17.31 -7.95
CA TYR A 114 8.10 -18.21 -6.80
C TYR A 114 9.27 -17.80 -5.89
N GLY A 115 8.96 -17.52 -4.63
CA GLY A 115 9.94 -17.09 -3.62
C GLY A 115 10.10 -15.58 -3.45
N LEU A 116 9.36 -14.75 -4.21
CA LEU A 116 9.39 -13.28 -4.09
C LEU A 116 9.26 -12.77 -2.65
N GLN A 117 8.45 -13.42 -1.81
CA GLN A 117 8.24 -13.07 -0.40
C GLN A 117 9.50 -13.19 0.48
N HIS A 118 10.54 -13.89 0.01
CA HIS A 118 11.84 -13.99 0.70
C HIS A 118 12.82 -12.89 0.26
N SER A 119 12.47 -12.10 -0.75
CA SER A 119 13.24 -10.92 -1.15
C SER A 119 12.92 -9.72 -0.24
N ASN A 120 13.77 -8.69 -0.29
CA ASN A 120 13.56 -7.40 0.39
C ASN A 120 13.10 -7.58 1.85
N PRO A 121 13.97 -7.99 2.79
CA PRO A 121 13.57 -8.32 4.15
C PRO A 121 12.88 -7.14 4.86
N VAL A 122 12.09 -7.47 5.88
CA VAL A 122 11.58 -6.49 6.84
C VAL A 122 12.74 -5.89 7.60
N ASP A 123 12.73 -4.57 7.76
CA ASP A 123 13.58 -3.90 8.74
C ASP A 123 13.03 -4.14 10.14
N THR A 124 13.67 -5.03 10.90
CA THR A 124 13.21 -5.40 12.24
C THR A 124 13.46 -4.31 13.28
N GLU A 125 14.45 -3.44 13.06
CA GLU A 125 14.69 -2.31 13.96
C GLU A 125 13.53 -1.33 13.86
N GLU A 126 13.13 -0.99 12.63
CA GLU A 126 11.96 -0.13 12.39
C GLU A 126 10.64 -0.79 12.83
N ALA A 127 10.45 -2.08 12.52
CA ALA A 127 9.22 -2.84 12.81
C ALA A 127 8.80 -2.75 14.29
N TYR A 128 9.78 -2.86 15.18
CA TYR A 128 9.60 -3.03 16.61
C TYR A 128 10.11 -1.84 17.42
N SER A 129 10.46 -0.73 16.77
CA SER A 129 10.96 0.47 17.43
C SER A 129 9.90 1.16 18.30
N GLY A 130 10.40 1.88 19.30
CA GLY A 130 9.62 2.83 20.08
C GLY A 130 8.58 2.21 21.02
N SER A 131 7.77 3.07 21.62
CA SER A 131 6.78 2.65 22.61
C SER A 131 5.48 2.21 21.93
N ALA A 132 4.99 1.02 22.28
CA ALA A 132 3.72 0.51 21.78
C ALA A 132 2.53 1.43 22.08
N SER A 133 2.60 2.28 23.12
CA SER A 133 1.54 3.26 23.42
C SER A 133 1.34 4.31 22.32
N LYS A 134 2.32 4.47 21.41
CA LYS A 134 2.25 5.40 20.27
C LYS A 134 1.78 4.73 18.98
N PHE A 135 1.65 3.40 18.95
CA PHE A 135 1.29 2.68 17.74
C PHE A 135 -0.09 3.11 17.23
N GLY A 136 -0.18 3.46 15.94
CA GLY A 136 -1.39 3.94 15.28
C GLY A 136 -1.75 5.40 15.54
N THR A 137 -0.94 6.13 16.31
CA THR A 137 -1.12 7.58 16.51
C THR A 137 -0.37 8.37 15.43
N SER A 138 -0.58 9.68 15.38
CA SER A 138 0.22 10.58 14.52
C SER A 138 1.73 10.59 14.87
N LYS A 139 2.13 9.97 15.97
CA LYS A 139 3.52 9.80 16.41
C LYS A 139 3.96 8.33 16.42
N ASP A 140 3.31 7.49 15.61
CA ASP A 140 3.70 6.10 15.43
C ASP A 140 5.20 6.01 15.05
N PRO A 141 6.01 5.18 15.75
CA PRO A 141 7.45 5.08 15.50
C PRO A 141 7.86 4.66 14.09
N LEU A 142 6.98 4.02 13.31
CA LEU A 142 7.28 3.69 11.91
C LEU A 142 7.29 4.94 11.02
N VAL A 143 6.61 6.03 11.41
CA VAL A 143 6.52 7.23 10.58
C VAL A 143 7.91 7.82 10.34
N GLY A 144 8.27 7.97 9.07
CA GLY A 144 9.58 8.42 8.62
C GLY A 144 10.60 7.31 8.38
N GLY A 145 10.28 6.05 8.70
CA GLY A 145 11.08 4.86 8.44
C GLY A 145 10.65 4.10 7.17
N ARG A 146 11.42 3.07 6.80
CA ARG A 146 11.11 2.14 5.69
C ARG A 146 10.87 0.74 6.23
N MET A 147 9.67 0.23 6.06
CA MET A 147 9.29 -1.10 6.58
C MET A 147 10.04 -2.25 5.89
N GLY A 148 10.28 -2.13 4.58
CA GLY A 148 10.73 -3.26 3.77
C GLY A 148 9.71 -4.41 3.77
N GLY A 149 10.19 -5.60 3.43
CA GLY A 149 9.37 -6.81 3.32
C GLY A 149 8.52 -6.89 2.05
N VAL A 150 8.16 -8.11 1.67
CA VAL A 150 7.20 -8.39 0.60
C VAL A 150 6.05 -9.25 1.13
N ASN A 151 4.83 -8.77 0.94
CA ASN A 151 3.60 -9.45 1.30
C ASN A 151 2.77 -9.78 0.06
N VAL A 152 2.48 -11.07 -0.13
CA VAL A 152 1.90 -11.60 -1.38
C VAL A 152 0.44 -12.02 -1.24
N PHE A 153 -0.25 -11.49 -0.23
CA PHE A 153 -1.68 -11.67 -0.03
C PHE A 153 -2.39 -10.32 0.13
N GLY A 154 -3.69 -10.30 -0.19
CA GLY A 154 -4.49 -9.09 -0.36
C GLY A 154 -4.48 -8.13 0.83
N GLY A 155 -4.55 -6.84 0.52
CA GLY A 155 -4.61 -5.72 1.46
C GLY A 155 -3.69 -4.56 1.13
N GLY A 156 -2.76 -4.70 0.17
CA GLY A 156 -1.94 -3.59 -0.34
C GLY A 156 -2.36 -3.13 -1.73
N LEU A 157 -2.46 -1.81 -1.92
CA LEU A 157 -2.86 -1.14 -3.17
C LEU A 157 -2.03 0.13 -3.38
N ALA A 158 -1.61 0.39 -4.62
CA ALA A 158 -0.94 1.64 -4.96
C ALA A 158 -1.93 2.83 -4.97
N LEU A 159 -1.40 4.02 -4.67
CA LEU A 159 -2.14 5.29 -4.63
C LEU A 159 -1.79 6.13 -5.87
N TYR A 160 -2.81 6.42 -6.68
CA TYR A 160 -2.72 7.29 -7.85
C TYR A 160 -3.59 8.52 -7.61
N ASN A 161 -3.01 9.71 -7.72
CA ASN A 161 -3.77 10.94 -7.54
C ASN A 161 -4.62 11.28 -8.78
N SER A 162 -5.44 12.33 -8.71
CA SER A 162 -6.32 12.76 -9.81
C SER A 162 -5.62 13.12 -11.12
N SER A 163 -4.29 13.29 -11.11
CA SER A 163 -3.47 13.47 -12.31
C SER A 163 -2.87 12.16 -12.82
N HIS A 164 -3.35 11.01 -12.33
CA HIS A 164 -2.86 9.66 -12.62
C HIS A 164 -1.39 9.42 -12.24
N VAL A 165 -0.86 10.22 -11.32
CA VAL A 165 0.52 10.06 -10.82
C VAL A 165 0.53 9.06 -9.67
N LEU A 166 1.38 8.05 -9.77
CA LEU A 166 1.69 7.12 -8.67
C LEU A 166 2.47 7.86 -7.58
N VAL A 167 1.83 8.07 -6.43
CA VAL A 167 2.38 8.88 -5.32
C VAL A 167 2.77 8.06 -4.09
N GLY A 168 2.36 6.79 -4.02
CA GLY A 168 2.63 5.91 -2.88
C GLY A 168 1.76 4.67 -2.88
N ALA A 169 1.49 4.13 -1.69
CA ALA A 169 0.61 2.98 -1.50
C ALA A 169 -0.07 2.98 -0.13
N ILE A 170 -1.17 2.24 -0.04
CA ILE A 170 -1.84 1.88 1.21
C ILE A 170 -1.72 0.38 1.45
N GLY A 171 -1.62 -0.02 2.70
CA GLY A 171 -1.73 -1.40 3.15
C GLY A 171 -2.66 -1.51 4.34
N VAL A 172 -3.50 -2.56 4.35
CA VAL A 172 -4.48 -2.85 5.40
C VAL A 172 -4.32 -4.30 5.86
N SER A 173 -4.43 -4.53 7.16
CA SER A 173 -4.35 -5.86 7.77
C SER A 173 -5.13 -5.92 9.08
N GLY A 174 -5.81 -7.03 9.33
CA GLY A 174 -6.60 -7.21 10.56
C GLY A 174 -7.66 -8.31 10.47
N ASP A 175 -7.92 -8.82 9.27
CA ASP A 175 -8.94 -9.83 9.00
C ASP A 175 -8.39 -10.89 8.03
N THR A 176 -9.26 -11.64 7.38
CA THR A 176 -8.95 -12.49 6.23
C THR A 176 -8.39 -11.65 5.07
N SER A 177 -7.52 -12.25 4.25
CA SER A 177 -6.85 -11.55 3.15
C SER A 177 -7.82 -10.88 2.15
N CYS A 178 -8.97 -11.50 1.88
CA CYS A 178 -9.99 -10.91 1.01
C CYS A 178 -10.66 -9.69 1.66
N ALA A 179 -10.98 -9.76 2.96
CA ALA A 179 -11.54 -8.65 3.71
C ALA A 179 -10.52 -7.49 3.81
N ASP A 180 -9.25 -7.78 4.10
CA ASP A 180 -8.15 -6.81 4.08
C ASP A 180 -8.11 -6.06 2.73
N HIS A 181 -8.18 -6.78 1.60
CA HIS A 181 -8.18 -6.17 0.27
C HIS A 181 -9.42 -5.31 0.03
N ASN A 182 -10.61 -5.80 0.37
CA ASN A 182 -11.85 -5.03 0.22
C ASN A 182 -11.83 -3.73 1.05
N ILE A 183 -11.33 -3.79 2.28
CA ILE A 183 -11.20 -2.62 3.16
C ILE A 183 -10.15 -1.65 2.59
N ALA A 184 -8.99 -2.14 2.14
CA ALA A 184 -7.99 -1.31 1.48
C ALA A 184 -8.54 -0.61 0.24
N TRP A 185 -9.31 -1.33 -0.59
CA TRP A 185 -9.95 -0.80 -1.80
C TRP A 185 -10.89 0.35 -1.49
N ARG A 186 -11.80 0.14 -0.53
CA ARG A 186 -12.77 1.17 -0.09
C ARG A 186 -12.07 2.35 0.58
N THR A 187 -11.02 2.09 1.37
CA THR A 187 -10.22 3.14 2.02
C THR A 187 -9.54 4.00 0.95
N ARG A 188 -8.89 3.40 -0.05
CA ARG A 188 -8.27 4.11 -1.17
C ARG A 188 -9.27 4.97 -1.94
N HIS A 189 -10.46 4.41 -2.21
CA HIS A 189 -11.54 5.14 -2.89
C HIS A 189 -12.01 6.35 -2.07
N ALA A 190 -12.25 6.18 -0.76
CA ALA A 190 -12.65 7.27 0.12
C ALA A 190 -11.57 8.37 0.24
N LEU A 191 -10.30 8.01 0.04
CA LEU A 191 -9.17 8.94 -0.02
C LEU A 191 -9.00 9.62 -1.39
N ASN A 192 -9.80 9.28 -2.39
CA ASN A 192 -9.71 9.77 -3.77
C ASN A 192 -8.31 9.51 -4.38
N MET A 193 -7.81 8.28 -4.23
CA MET A 193 -6.47 7.85 -4.63
C MET A 193 -6.48 6.61 -5.55
N ASP A 194 -7.62 6.32 -6.19
CA ASP A 194 -7.86 5.16 -7.05
C ASP A 194 -7.91 5.51 -8.54
N PHE A 195 -7.21 6.58 -8.97
CA PHE A 195 -7.08 7.00 -10.38
C PHE A 195 -6.13 6.08 -11.19
N VAL A 196 -6.34 4.77 -11.07
CA VAL A 196 -5.54 3.73 -11.72
C VAL A 196 -5.83 3.70 -13.22
N THR A 197 -4.77 3.66 -14.03
CA THR A 197 -4.87 3.69 -15.51
C THR A 197 -4.87 2.29 -16.12
N ALA A 198 -4.04 1.39 -15.61
CA ALA A 198 -3.87 0.02 -16.10
C ALA A 198 -3.24 -0.86 -15.02
N GLY A 199 -3.39 -2.17 -15.14
CA GLY A 199 -2.95 -3.12 -14.12
C GLY A 199 -3.39 -4.56 -14.40
N VAL A 200 -3.22 -5.41 -13.39
CA VAL A 200 -3.68 -6.80 -13.38
C VAL A 200 -5.01 -6.95 -12.62
N GLY A 201 -6.10 -7.22 -13.34
CA GLY A 201 -7.42 -7.47 -12.76
C GLY A 201 -8.36 -8.19 -13.74
N ALA A 202 -9.39 -8.84 -13.22
CA ALA A 202 -10.41 -9.50 -14.06
C ALA A 202 -11.38 -8.51 -14.74
N ASP A 203 -11.47 -7.30 -14.22
CA ASP A 203 -12.34 -6.22 -14.68
C ASP A 203 -11.46 -5.05 -15.12
N ALA A 204 -11.56 -4.67 -16.40
CA ALA A 204 -10.78 -3.57 -16.96
C ALA A 204 -11.06 -2.21 -16.29
N THR A 205 -12.21 -2.05 -15.64
CA THR A 205 -12.57 -0.85 -14.86
C THR A 205 -12.02 -0.88 -13.44
N ARG A 206 -11.46 -2.03 -13.01
CA ARG A 206 -10.87 -2.25 -11.68
C ARG A 206 -9.55 -3.01 -11.83
N PRO A 207 -8.56 -2.39 -12.48
CA PRO A 207 -7.43 -3.10 -13.05
C PRO A 207 -6.40 -3.56 -12.01
N ASP A 208 -6.64 -3.42 -10.71
CA ASP A 208 -5.78 -3.99 -9.66
C ASP A 208 -6.59 -4.67 -8.54
N ASN A 209 -7.85 -5.01 -8.84
CA ASN A 209 -8.71 -5.71 -7.89
C ASN A 209 -8.33 -7.19 -7.83
N ILE A 210 -8.60 -7.81 -6.68
CA ILE A 210 -8.43 -9.24 -6.49
C ILE A 210 -9.23 -10.03 -7.54
N ASN A 211 -8.59 -11.04 -8.12
CA ASN A 211 -9.24 -11.95 -9.05
C ASN A 211 -9.68 -13.22 -8.30
N TYR A 212 -10.97 -13.27 -7.96
CA TYR A 212 -11.58 -14.43 -7.31
C TYR A 212 -11.78 -15.64 -8.25
N GLN A 213 -11.54 -15.48 -9.55
CA GLN A 213 -11.82 -16.51 -10.57
C GLN A 213 -10.58 -17.35 -10.93
N THR A 214 -9.42 -17.14 -10.31
CA THR A 214 -8.14 -17.82 -10.63
C THR A 214 -7.61 -17.63 -12.07
N ILE A 215 -8.26 -16.79 -12.89
CA ILE A 215 -7.84 -16.47 -14.26
C ILE A 215 -6.98 -15.19 -14.26
N VAL A 216 -5.87 -15.19 -13.54
CA VAL A 216 -4.87 -14.13 -13.71
C VAL A 216 -3.75 -14.71 -14.54
N ALA A 217 -3.46 -14.10 -15.69
CA ALA A 217 -2.20 -14.39 -16.37
C ALA A 217 -1.07 -14.12 -15.39
N SER A 218 -0.14 -15.07 -15.21
CA SER A 218 1.12 -14.73 -14.54
C SER A 218 1.73 -13.57 -15.32
N PRO A 219 2.06 -12.44 -14.68
CA PRO A 219 2.76 -11.35 -15.34
C PRO A 219 4.07 -11.83 -15.97
#